data_AF-A0A1G2W8H0-F1
#
_entry.id   AF-A0A1G2W8H0-F1
#
_cell.length_a   1.000
_cell.length_b   1.000
_cell.length_c   1.000
_cell.angle_alpha   90.00
_cell.angle_beta   90.00
_cell.angle_gamma   90.00
#
_symmetry.space_group_name_H-M   'P 1'
#
loop_
_entity.id
_entity.type
_entity.pdbx_description
1 polymer ?
#
loop_
_entity_poly.entity_id
_entity_poly.type
_entity_poly.pdbx_seq_one_letter_code
_entity_poly.pdbx_strand_id
1 'polypeptide(L)'
;MLDALDITEAEAQGLSELAQHDLALARDFARRAQAAEDADEASRLGRSYQRAARSYRQTLALKARLKRDLAAAAKDQAGAPKAKPGGAAVARRIGELRAALLRLAWDEAERTEVEPEEGEGAGAEDHAAADRLQAFAWVRQDLEAVIARDVVNDSFGAEPLDDHVARVALRLGMDAPAIARWRDLPDPPDAALAFEPDEADDWDEVDDEADDENWESSA
;
A
#
# COMPACT_ATOMS: atom_id res chain seq x y z
N MET A 1 -18.93 -22.59 5.11
CA MET A 1 -18.60 -21.33 5.83
C MET A 1 -17.89 -20.33 4.91
N LEU A 2 -17.10 -20.76 3.92
CA LEU A 2 -16.55 -19.88 2.87
C LEU A 2 -17.61 -19.42 1.85
N ASP A 3 -18.69 -20.19 1.66
CA ASP A 3 -19.84 -19.84 0.79
C ASP A 3 -20.50 -18.48 1.08
N ALA A 4 -20.34 -17.93 2.29
CA ALA A 4 -21.01 -16.68 2.67
C ALA A 4 -20.46 -15.45 1.94
N LEU A 5 -19.31 -15.55 1.28
CA LEU A 5 -18.67 -14.48 0.50
C LEU A 5 -18.47 -14.86 -0.98
N ASP A 6 -19.08 -15.94 -1.46
CA ASP A 6 -18.85 -16.50 -2.81
C ASP A 6 -17.35 -16.70 -3.13
N ILE A 7 -16.52 -16.96 -2.12
CA ILE A 7 -15.10 -17.30 -2.28
C ILE A 7 -14.95 -18.80 -2.12
N THR A 8 -14.40 -19.43 -3.14
CA THR A 8 -14.03 -20.84 -3.12
C THR A 8 -12.82 -21.08 -2.22
N GLU A 9 -12.71 -22.31 -1.71
CA GLU A 9 -11.52 -22.73 -0.96
C GLU A 9 -10.24 -22.60 -1.80
N ALA A 10 -10.34 -22.80 -3.12
CA ALA A 10 -9.23 -22.61 -4.06
C ALA A 10 -8.75 -21.15 -4.15
N GLU A 11 -9.66 -20.17 -4.16
CA GLU A 11 -9.30 -18.74 -4.16
C GLU A 11 -8.65 -18.32 -2.83
N ALA A 12 -9.12 -18.86 -1.71
CA ALA A 12 -8.50 -18.63 -0.39
C ALA A 12 -7.10 -19.26 -0.28
N GLN A 13 -6.90 -20.43 -0.89
CA GLN A 13 -5.60 -21.09 -1.04
C GLN A 13 -4.67 -20.22 -1.90
N GLY A 14 -5.15 -19.73 -3.05
CA GLY A 14 -4.38 -18.88 -3.96
C GLY A 14 -3.88 -17.59 -3.30
N LEU A 15 -4.69 -16.93 -2.46
CA LEU A 15 -4.24 -15.76 -1.68
C LEU A 15 -3.12 -16.12 -0.68
N SER A 16 -3.11 -17.35 -0.18
CA SER A 16 -2.06 -17.82 0.72
C SER A 16 -0.75 -18.09 -0.02
N GLU A 17 -0.84 -18.67 -1.22
CA GLU A 17 0.30 -18.89 -2.11
C GLU A 17 0.88 -17.56 -2.59
N LEU A 18 0.03 -16.61 -3.01
CA LEU A 18 0.46 -15.26 -3.41
C LEU A 18 1.23 -14.55 -2.28
N ALA A 19 0.70 -14.57 -1.05
CA ALA A 19 1.39 -13.98 0.10
C ALA A 19 2.76 -14.64 0.36
N GLN A 20 2.90 -15.94 0.10
CA GLN A 20 4.19 -16.61 0.23
C GLN A 20 5.17 -16.17 -0.85
N HIS A 21 4.70 -15.99 -2.09
CA HIS A 21 5.52 -15.50 -3.20
C HIS A 21 5.95 -14.04 -2.97
N ASP A 22 5.03 -13.16 -2.57
CA ASP A 22 5.36 -11.76 -2.24
C ASP A 22 6.43 -11.68 -1.14
N LEU A 23 6.28 -12.49 -0.08
CA LEU A 23 7.25 -12.55 1.00
C LEU A 23 8.60 -13.10 0.55
N ALA A 24 8.60 -14.13 -0.30
CA ALA A 24 9.82 -14.71 -0.85
C ALA A 24 10.56 -13.68 -1.73
N LEU A 25 9.83 -12.95 -2.57
CA LEU A 25 10.37 -11.91 -3.43
C LEU A 25 10.93 -10.74 -2.61
N ALA A 26 10.19 -10.27 -1.60
CA ALA A 26 10.68 -9.25 -0.68
C ALA A 26 11.97 -9.69 0.03
N ARG A 27 12.02 -10.93 0.51
CA ARG A 27 13.23 -11.49 1.14
C ARG A 27 14.40 -11.58 0.17
N ASP A 28 14.15 -11.87 -1.10
CA ASP A 28 15.19 -11.95 -2.11
C ASP A 28 15.78 -10.57 -2.42
N PHE A 29 14.92 -9.57 -2.65
CA PHE A 29 15.38 -8.19 -2.86
C PHE A 29 16.12 -7.65 -1.64
N ALA A 30 15.64 -7.90 -0.42
CA ALA A 30 16.34 -7.48 0.79
C ALA A 30 17.74 -8.14 0.90
N ARG A 31 17.84 -9.44 0.57
CA ARG A 31 19.14 -10.14 0.59
C ARG A 31 20.10 -9.58 -0.44
N ARG A 32 19.62 -9.32 -1.66
CA ARG A 32 20.44 -8.77 -2.76
C ARG A 32 20.85 -7.33 -2.47
N ALA A 33 19.96 -6.50 -1.94
CA ALA A 33 20.28 -5.14 -1.53
C ALA A 33 21.38 -5.12 -0.47
N GLN A 34 21.32 -6.01 0.53
CA GLN A 34 22.36 -6.14 1.56
C GLN A 34 23.70 -6.67 1.05
N ALA A 35 23.71 -7.35 -0.09
CA ALA A 35 24.90 -7.93 -0.70
C ALA A 35 25.48 -7.06 -1.83
N ALA A 36 24.77 -6.01 -2.24
CA ALA A 36 25.22 -5.11 -3.29
C ALA A 36 26.44 -4.32 -2.80
N GLU A 37 27.49 -4.34 -3.61
CA GLU A 37 28.70 -3.53 -3.36
C GLU A 37 28.53 -2.12 -3.92
N ASP A 38 27.63 -1.97 -4.91
CA ASP A 38 27.25 -0.71 -5.51
C ASP A 38 26.01 -0.12 -4.84
N ALA A 39 26.11 1.18 -4.62
CA ALA A 39 25.20 1.99 -3.86
C ALA A 39 23.87 2.20 -4.63
N ASP A 40 23.99 2.62 -5.91
CA ASP A 40 22.86 2.74 -6.83
C ASP A 40 22.09 1.41 -7.00
N GLU A 41 22.82 0.29 -7.07
CA GLU A 41 22.22 -1.04 -7.10
C GLU A 41 21.48 -1.37 -5.81
N ALA A 42 22.08 -1.14 -4.64
CA ALA A 42 21.43 -1.34 -3.34
C ALA A 42 20.13 -0.53 -3.23
N SER A 43 20.17 0.73 -3.66
CA SER A 43 19.04 1.65 -3.62
C SER A 43 17.89 1.22 -4.56
N ARG A 44 18.20 0.78 -5.80
CA ARG A 44 17.19 0.17 -6.70
C ARG A 44 16.57 -1.10 -6.09
N LEU A 45 17.38 -1.99 -5.53
CA LEU A 45 16.90 -3.23 -4.91
C LEU A 45 16.07 -2.95 -3.66
N GLY A 46 16.42 -1.93 -2.88
CA GLY A 46 15.65 -1.43 -1.74
C GLY A 46 14.25 -0.97 -2.13
N ARG A 47 14.12 -0.19 -3.21
CA ARG A 47 12.80 0.23 -3.76
C ARG A 47 11.96 -0.98 -4.20
N SER A 48 12.57 -1.94 -4.87
CA SER A 48 11.90 -3.19 -5.27
C SER A 48 11.46 -4.04 -4.07
N TYR A 49 12.28 -4.10 -3.02
CA TYR A 49 11.91 -4.72 -1.73
C TYR A 49 10.67 -4.04 -1.13
N GLN A 50 10.65 -2.71 -1.04
CA GLN A 50 9.53 -1.99 -0.43
C GLN A 50 8.21 -2.23 -1.17
N ARG A 51 8.25 -2.26 -2.52
CA ARG A 51 7.07 -2.61 -3.34
C ARG A 51 6.60 -4.05 -3.08
N ALA A 52 7.51 -5.02 -3.07
CA ALA A 52 7.17 -6.42 -2.79
C ALA A 52 6.65 -6.61 -1.35
N ALA A 53 7.24 -5.94 -0.37
CA ALA A 53 6.80 -5.95 1.03
C ALA A 53 5.42 -5.31 1.19
N ARG A 54 5.10 -4.28 0.40
CA ARG A 54 3.75 -3.71 0.34
C ARG A 54 2.74 -4.70 -0.24
N SER A 55 3.04 -5.34 -1.36
CA SER A 55 2.20 -6.40 -1.96
C SER A 55 1.86 -7.48 -0.93
N TYR A 56 2.88 -7.96 -0.20
CA TYR A 56 2.70 -8.92 0.88
C TYR A 56 1.75 -8.43 1.99
N ARG A 57 1.97 -7.19 2.48
CA ARG A 57 1.11 -6.57 3.51
C ARG A 57 -0.34 -6.44 3.03
N GLN A 58 -0.55 -6.05 1.77
CA GLN A 58 -1.87 -5.95 1.16
C GLN A 58 -2.56 -7.32 1.08
N THR A 59 -1.86 -8.36 0.64
CA THR A 59 -2.39 -9.73 0.58
C THR A 59 -2.76 -10.24 1.98
N LEU A 60 -1.95 -9.97 3.01
CA LEU A 60 -2.30 -10.30 4.41
C LEU A 60 -3.51 -9.52 4.92
N ALA A 61 -3.58 -8.21 4.65
CA ALA A 61 -4.70 -7.37 5.06
C ALA A 61 -6.02 -7.84 4.43
N LEU A 62 -5.99 -8.24 3.15
CA LEU A 62 -7.11 -8.85 2.45
C LEU A 62 -7.54 -10.16 3.12
N LYS A 63 -6.61 -11.06 3.44
CA LYS A 63 -6.92 -12.31 4.16
C LYS A 63 -7.53 -12.05 5.54
N ALA A 64 -6.99 -11.09 6.29
CA ALA A 64 -7.53 -10.70 7.59
C ALA A 64 -8.94 -10.06 7.46
N ARG A 65 -9.17 -9.30 6.39
CA ARG A 65 -10.49 -8.74 6.06
C ARG A 65 -11.49 -9.85 5.78
N LEU A 66 -11.20 -10.77 4.87
CA LEU A 66 -12.09 -11.88 4.55
C LEU A 66 -12.47 -12.68 5.78
N LYS A 67 -11.50 -12.96 6.68
CA LYS A 67 -11.78 -13.62 7.96
C LYS A 67 -12.78 -12.87 8.83
N ARG A 68 -12.70 -11.52 8.88
CA ARG A 68 -13.65 -10.69 9.63
C ARG A 68 -15.00 -10.61 8.95
N ASP A 69 -15.03 -10.45 7.63
CA ASP A 69 -16.26 -10.37 6.85
C ASP A 69 -17.06 -11.69 6.97
N LEU A 70 -16.38 -12.84 6.98
CA LEU A 70 -16.99 -14.14 7.31
C LEU A 70 -17.57 -14.19 8.73
N ALA A 71 -16.83 -13.65 9.71
CA ALA A 71 -17.30 -13.60 11.10
C ALA A 71 -18.44 -12.59 11.32
N ALA A 72 -18.50 -11.52 10.53
CA ALA A 72 -19.56 -10.51 10.55
C ALA A 72 -20.81 -11.03 9.84
N ALA A 73 -20.69 -11.66 8.67
CA ALA A 73 -21.79 -12.34 7.99
C ALA A 73 -22.45 -13.41 8.87
N ALA A 74 -21.65 -14.12 9.68
CA ALA A 74 -22.17 -15.05 10.69
C ALA A 74 -22.95 -14.36 11.84
N LYS A 75 -22.68 -13.09 12.12
CA LYS A 75 -23.36 -12.30 13.17
C LYS A 75 -24.56 -11.50 12.65
N ASP A 76 -24.50 -10.99 11.42
CA ASP A 76 -25.56 -10.17 10.81
C ASP A 76 -26.82 -10.98 10.50
N GLN A 77 -26.74 -12.31 10.43
CA GLN A 77 -27.93 -13.18 10.44
C GLN A 77 -28.79 -13.05 11.72
N ALA A 78 -28.35 -12.27 12.73
CA ALA A 78 -29.05 -12.11 14.01
C ALA A 78 -29.55 -10.67 14.33
N GLY A 79 -29.38 -9.67 13.46
CA GLY A 79 -29.64 -8.25 13.79
C GLY A 79 -30.74 -7.54 12.97
N ALA A 80 -31.56 -6.71 13.62
CA ALA A 80 -32.57 -5.86 12.99
C ALA A 80 -31.98 -4.55 12.40
N PRO A 81 -32.54 -4.00 11.30
CA PRO A 81 -31.93 -2.90 10.54
C PRO A 81 -32.02 -1.54 11.24
N LYS A 82 -30.92 -0.77 11.20
CA LYS A 82 -30.85 0.64 11.62
C LYS A 82 -31.05 1.57 10.42
N ALA A 83 -31.61 2.76 10.65
CA ALA A 83 -31.92 3.74 9.61
C ALA A 83 -30.65 4.34 8.96
N LYS A 84 -30.68 4.55 7.63
CA LYS A 84 -29.54 5.06 6.84
C LYS A 84 -29.33 6.57 7.07
N PRO A 85 -28.08 7.04 7.25
CA PRO A 85 -27.77 8.47 7.35
C PRO A 85 -27.97 9.21 6.00
N GLY A 86 -28.30 10.50 6.05
CA GLY A 86 -28.49 11.35 4.86
C GLY A 86 -27.18 11.80 4.19
N GLY A 87 -27.24 12.23 2.92
CA GLY A 87 -26.06 12.49 2.07
C GLY A 87 -25.04 13.50 2.60
N ALA A 88 -25.47 14.56 3.30
CA ALA A 88 -24.55 15.53 3.88
C ALA A 88 -23.69 14.95 5.02
N ALA A 89 -24.27 14.05 5.83
CA ALA A 89 -23.55 13.38 6.90
C ALA A 89 -22.52 12.39 6.33
N VAL A 90 -22.88 11.71 5.24
CA VAL A 90 -21.96 10.82 4.49
C VAL A 90 -20.80 11.62 3.92
N ALA A 91 -21.05 12.74 3.25
CA ALA A 91 -19.99 13.58 2.68
C ALA A 91 -19.02 14.11 3.76
N ARG A 92 -19.54 14.58 4.90
CA ARG A 92 -18.69 15.00 6.03
C ARG A 92 -17.83 13.84 6.53
N ARG A 93 -18.43 12.66 6.69
CA ARG A 93 -17.71 11.48 7.18
C ARG A 93 -16.62 11.03 6.20
N ILE A 94 -16.86 11.11 4.90
CA ILE A 94 -15.84 10.87 3.86
C ILE A 94 -14.66 11.82 4.04
N GLY A 95 -14.93 13.13 4.23
CA GLY A 95 -13.89 14.12 4.44
C GLY A 95 -13.06 13.87 5.72
N GLU A 96 -13.72 13.56 6.83
CA GLU A 96 -13.07 13.23 8.11
C GLU A 96 -12.17 11.99 7.97
N LEU A 97 -12.68 10.93 7.32
CA LEU A 97 -11.95 9.69 7.09
C LEU A 97 -10.75 9.91 6.16
N ARG A 98 -10.95 10.62 5.04
CA ARG A 98 -9.90 10.96 4.09
C ARG A 98 -8.78 11.73 4.78
N ALA A 99 -9.11 12.80 5.51
CA ALA A 99 -8.11 13.61 6.21
C ALA A 99 -7.30 12.77 7.21
N ALA A 100 -7.96 11.92 8.00
CA ALA A 100 -7.27 11.04 8.95
C ALA A 100 -6.30 10.06 8.27
N LEU A 101 -6.73 9.43 7.18
CA LEU A 101 -5.93 8.44 6.46
C LEU A 101 -4.77 9.09 5.69
N LEU A 102 -4.92 10.33 5.21
CA LEU A 102 -3.84 11.10 4.59
C LEU A 102 -2.73 11.45 5.59
N ARG A 103 -3.08 11.82 6.83
CA ARG A 103 -2.07 12.03 7.90
C ARG A 103 -1.25 10.77 8.19
N LEU A 104 -1.93 9.62 8.25
CA LEU A 104 -1.27 8.33 8.47
C LEU A 104 -0.37 7.94 7.29
N ALA A 105 -0.83 8.16 6.06
CA ALA A 105 -0.04 7.91 4.87
C ALA A 105 1.23 8.78 4.82
N TRP A 106 1.14 10.03 5.25
CA TRP A 106 2.28 10.94 5.32
C TRP A 106 3.28 10.53 6.42
N ASP A 107 2.81 10.20 7.63
CA ASP A 107 3.68 9.68 8.71
C ASP A 107 4.41 8.39 8.29
N GLU A 108 3.75 7.50 7.53
CA GLU A 108 4.40 6.30 6.99
C GLU A 108 5.46 6.66 5.95
N ALA A 109 5.19 7.62 5.06
CA ALA A 109 6.15 8.10 4.08
C ALA A 109 7.37 8.76 4.75
N GLU A 110 7.16 9.62 5.76
CA GLU A 110 8.24 10.27 6.50
C GLU A 110 9.13 9.30 7.28
N ARG A 111 8.56 8.20 7.79
CA ARG A 111 9.32 7.15 8.48
C ARG A 111 10.05 6.18 7.55
N THR A 112 9.80 6.26 6.25
CA THR A 112 10.61 5.53 5.28
C THR A 112 11.97 6.23 5.20
N GLU A 113 12.82 5.98 6.18
CA GLU A 113 14.21 6.42 6.17
C GLU A 113 14.94 5.67 5.05
N VAL A 114 15.39 6.43 4.05
CA VAL A 114 16.47 5.99 3.16
C VAL A 114 17.74 6.26 3.96
N GLU A 115 18.51 5.22 4.31
CA GLU A 115 19.83 5.44 4.88
C GLU A 115 20.63 6.27 3.86
N PRO A 116 21.10 7.48 4.23
CA PRO A 116 21.90 8.27 3.30
C PRO A 116 23.18 7.48 3.05
N GLU A 117 23.46 7.20 1.79
CA GLU A 117 24.74 6.62 1.42
C GLU A 117 25.86 7.55 1.88
N GLU A 118 26.85 6.97 2.57
CA GLU A 118 28.05 7.70 2.99
C GLU A 118 28.82 8.17 1.75
N GLY A 119 28.50 9.36 1.23
CA GLY A 119 29.22 9.95 0.09
C GLY A 119 28.43 10.92 -0.77
N GLU A 120 27.10 10.94 -0.69
CA GLU A 120 26.31 11.82 -1.53
C GLU A 120 26.15 13.21 -0.90
N GLY A 121 26.61 14.23 -1.62
CA GLY A 121 26.41 15.63 -1.26
C GLY A 121 24.95 16.08 -1.38
N ALA A 122 24.73 17.36 -1.65
CA ALA A 122 23.43 18.06 -1.66
C ALA A 122 22.28 17.42 -2.49
N GLY A 123 22.51 16.33 -3.24
CA GLY A 123 21.48 15.58 -3.97
C GLY A 123 20.76 14.48 -3.17
N ALA A 124 21.33 13.96 -2.08
CA ALA A 124 20.72 12.86 -1.32
C ALA A 124 19.39 13.27 -0.63
N GLU A 125 19.33 14.50 -0.12
CA GLU A 125 18.13 15.05 0.52
C GLU A 125 16.97 15.21 -0.48
N ASP A 126 17.27 15.60 -1.72
CA ASP A 126 16.30 15.76 -2.80
C ASP A 126 15.74 14.40 -3.28
N HIS A 127 16.59 13.36 -3.37
CA HIS A 127 16.15 12.01 -3.73
C HIS A 127 15.26 11.40 -2.65
N ALA A 128 15.65 11.52 -1.37
CA ALA A 128 14.83 11.07 -0.26
C ALA A 128 13.48 11.83 -0.20
N ALA A 129 13.46 13.11 -0.55
CA ALA A 129 12.22 13.87 -0.65
C ALA A 129 11.31 13.37 -1.79
N ALA A 130 11.87 13.11 -2.97
CA ALA A 130 11.13 12.52 -4.09
C ALA A 130 10.55 11.13 -3.75
N ASP A 131 11.35 10.27 -3.11
CA ASP A 131 10.89 8.94 -2.69
C ASP A 131 9.74 9.01 -1.67
N ARG A 132 9.77 9.97 -0.72
CA ARG A 132 8.65 10.21 0.19
C ARG A 132 7.38 10.65 -0.53
N LEU A 133 7.51 11.59 -1.48
CA LEU A 133 6.37 12.07 -2.27
C LEU A 133 5.76 10.93 -3.10
N GLN A 134 6.61 10.11 -3.73
CA GLN A 134 6.18 8.94 -4.48
C GLN A 134 5.48 7.92 -3.58
N ALA A 135 6.08 7.55 -2.44
CA ALA A 135 5.49 6.61 -1.49
C ALA A 135 4.11 7.08 -1.01
N PHE A 136 3.99 8.37 -0.67
CA PHE A 136 2.72 8.98 -0.27
C PHE A 136 1.67 8.91 -1.38
N ALA A 137 2.03 9.26 -2.62
CA ALA A 137 1.10 9.28 -3.74
C ALA A 137 0.51 7.89 -4.07
N TRP A 138 1.32 6.83 -3.99
CA TRP A 138 0.83 5.46 -4.12
C TRP A 138 -0.21 5.11 -3.04
N VAL A 139 0.03 5.48 -1.78
CA VAL A 139 -0.93 5.22 -0.69
C VAL A 139 -2.21 6.04 -0.86
N ARG A 140 -2.10 7.28 -1.32
CA ARG A 140 -3.24 8.17 -1.61
C ARG A 140 -4.19 7.54 -2.63
N GLN A 141 -3.66 6.90 -3.68
CA GLN A 141 -4.48 6.22 -4.69
C GLN A 141 -5.26 5.03 -4.10
N ASP A 142 -4.60 4.18 -3.31
CA ASP A 142 -5.24 3.04 -2.63
C ASP A 142 -6.34 3.50 -1.65
N LEU A 143 -6.09 4.59 -0.92
CA LEU A 143 -7.00 5.17 0.05
C LEU A 143 -8.32 5.57 -0.61
N GLU A 144 -8.30 6.29 -1.72
CA GLU A 144 -9.52 6.71 -2.41
C GLU A 144 -10.36 5.52 -2.87
N ALA A 145 -9.70 4.48 -3.39
CA ALA A 145 -10.37 3.25 -3.79
C ALA A 145 -11.03 2.53 -2.59
N VAL A 146 -10.38 2.53 -1.42
CA VAL A 146 -10.95 1.92 -0.21
C VAL A 146 -12.11 2.73 0.36
N ILE A 147 -12.02 4.06 0.39
CA ILE A 147 -13.13 4.92 0.84
C ILE A 147 -14.35 4.75 -0.06
N ALA A 148 -14.17 4.78 -1.39
CA ALA A 148 -15.27 4.61 -2.34
C ALA A 148 -16.02 3.28 -2.13
N ARG A 149 -15.28 2.20 -1.82
CA ARG A 149 -15.87 0.89 -1.49
C ARG A 149 -16.52 0.83 -0.11
N ASP A 150 -16.06 1.60 0.86
CA ASP A 150 -16.66 1.58 2.21
C ASP A 150 -17.98 2.35 2.24
N VAL A 151 -18.10 3.44 1.47
CA VAL A 151 -19.29 4.31 1.39
C VAL A 151 -20.54 3.58 0.93
N VAL A 152 -20.41 2.56 0.09
CA VAL A 152 -21.56 1.80 -0.40
C VAL A 152 -22.13 0.82 0.63
N ASN A 153 -21.43 0.60 1.77
CA ASN A 153 -21.95 -0.24 2.84
C ASN A 153 -23.03 0.51 3.64
N ASP A 154 -24.12 -0.20 3.95
CA ASP A 154 -25.24 0.36 4.72
C ASP A 154 -24.87 0.76 6.16
N SER A 155 -23.77 0.23 6.68
CA SER A 155 -23.19 0.58 7.98
C SER A 155 -22.20 1.75 7.93
N PHE A 156 -22.01 2.39 6.77
CA PHE A 156 -21.03 3.46 6.62
C PHE A 156 -21.29 4.61 7.60
N GLY A 157 -20.27 4.93 8.38
CA GLY A 157 -20.34 6.00 9.39
C GLY A 157 -21.18 5.67 10.63
N ALA A 158 -21.63 4.42 10.80
CA ALA A 158 -22.36 4.00 11.99
C ALA A 158 -21.46 3.85 13.24
N GLU A 159 -20.18 3.56 13.04
CA GLU A 159 -19.18 3.44 14.11
C GLU A 159 -18.51 4.80 14.43
N PRO A 160 -17.93 4.99 15.63
CA PRO A 160 -17.12 6.16 15.97
C PRO A 160 -16.01 6.45 14.94
N LEU A 161 -15.61 7.71 14.79
CA LEU A 161 -14.61 8.08 13.78
C LEU A 161 -13.28 7.34 14.01
N ASP A 162 -12.82 7.26 15.25
CA ASP A 162 -11.55 6.62 15.59
C ASP A 162 -11.54 5.13 15.22
N ASP A 163 -12.64 4.43 15.49
CA ASP A 163 -12.79 3.00 15.14
C ASP A 163 -12.82 2.79 13.63
N HIS A 164 -13.47 3.70 12.89
CA HIS A 164 -13.53 3.66 11.44
C HIS A 164 -12.14 3.92 10.83
N VAL A 165 -11.44 4.95 11.31
CA VAL A 165 -10.06 5.25 10.90
C VAL A 165 -9.18 4.04 11.17
N ALA A 166 -9.22 3.47 12.38
CA ALA A 166 -8.42 2.30 12.73
C ALA A 166 -8.74 1.09 11.85
N ARG A 167 -10.02 0.80 11.61
CA ARG A 167 -10.45 -0.31 10.76
C ARG A 167 -9.96 -0.15 9.32
N VAL A 168 -10.08 1.05 8.75
CA VAL A 168 -9.67 1.32 7.36
C VAL A 168 -8.14 1.40 7.24
N ALA A 169 -7.45 2.04 8.17
CA ALA A 169 -5.99 2.12 8.20
C ALA A 169 -5.34 0.74 8.35
N LEU A 170 -5.84 -0.12 9.25
CA LEU A 170 -5.37 -1.50 9.38
C LEU A 170 -5.63 -2.32 8.11
N ARG A 171 -6.70 -2.01 7.35
CA ARG A 171 -6.98 -2.64 6.06
C ARG A 171 -6.00 -2.19 4.98
N LEU A 172 -5.48 -0.97 5.07
CA LEU A 172 -4.42 -0.45 4.20
C LEU A 172 -3.02 -0.91 4.63
N GLY A 173 -2.90 -1.66 5.73
CA GLY A 173 -1.62 -2.14 6.24
C GLY A 173 -0.78 -1.07 6.95
N MET A 174 -1.43 0.01 7.41
CA MET A 174 -0.81 1.08 8.18
C MET A 174 -0.49 0.63 9.60
N ASP A 175 0.52 1.26 10.17
CA ASP A 175 1.13 0.89 11.45
C ASP A 175 0.23 1.22 12.67
N ALA A 176 0.07 0.26 13.59
CA ALA A 176 -0.86 0.37 14.72
C ALA A 176 -0.50 1.47 15.74
N PRO A 177 0.77 1.68 16.12
CA PRO A 177 1.20 2.85 16.89
C PRO A 177 0.84 4.18 16.25
N ALA A 178 1.01 4.34 14.94
CA ALA A 178 0.63 5.56 14.23
C ALA A 178 -0.89 5.77 14.23
N ILE A 179 -1.65 4.69 14.02
CA ILE A 179 -3.12 4.71 14.12
C ILE A 179 -3.58 5.18 15.49
N ALA A 180 -2.94 4.76 16.58
CA ALA A 180 -3.34 5.18 17.93
C ALA A 180 -3.17 6.68 18.19
N ARG A 181 -2.26 7.35 17.48
CA ARG A 181 -1.93 8.78 17.62
C ARG A 181 -2.37 9.62 16.42
N TRP A 182 -3.23 9.11 15.54
CA TRP A 182 -3.52 9.74 14.23
C TRP A 182 -4.00 11.20 14.33
N ARG A 183 -4.64 11.56 15.43
CA ARG A 183 -5.14 12.92 15.70
C ARG A 183 -4.03 13.94 15.94
N ASP A 184 -2.87 13.47 16.38
CA ASP A 184 -1.71 14.29 16.70
C ASP A 184 -0.73 14.37 15.53
N LEU A 185 -0.98 13.61 14.45
CA LEU A 185 -0.14 13.62 13.25
C LEU A 185 -0.36 14.91 12.44
N PRO A 186 0.70 15.44 11.80
CA PRO A 186 0.57 16.60 10.94
C PRO A 186 -0.25 16.29 9.69
N ASP A 187 -0.91 17.30 9.14
CA ASP A 187 -1.47 17.23 7.80
C ASP A 187 -0.32 17.12 6.76
N PRO A 188 -0.50 16.35 5.68
CA PRO A 188 0.48 16.32 4.60
C PRO A 188 0.65 17.71 3.99
N PRO A 189 1.86 18.08 3.54
CA PRO A 189 2.10 19.35 2.88
C PRO A 189 1.40 19.41 1.51
N ASP A 190 1.03 20.61 1.07
CA ASP A 190 0.34 20.82 -0.22
C ASP A 190 1.10 20.23 -1.41
N ALA A 191 2.43 20.29 -1.38
CA ALA A 191 3.29 19.70 -2.40
C ALA A 191 3.09 18.18 -2.53
N ALA A 192 2.88 17.47 -1.41
CA ALA A 192 2.61 16.03 -1.40
C ALA A 192 1.21 15.72 -1.93
N LEU A 193 0.22 16.57 -1.63
CA LEU A 193 -1.14 16.42 -2.15
C LEU A 193 -1.23 16.69 -3.66
N ALA A 194 -0.39 17.58 -4.18
CA ALA A 194 -0.32 17.93 -5.59
C ALA A 194 0.59 16.99 -6.43
N PHE A 195 1.38 16.16 -5.76
CA PHE A 195 2.28 15.22 -6.43
C PHE A 195 1.49 14.05 -7.03
N GLU A 196 1.68 13.83 -8.32
CA GLU A 196 1.21 12.62 -9.01
C GLU A 196 2.38 11.65 -9.14
N PRO A 197 2.16 10.36 -8.87
CA PRO A 197 3.22 9.37 -8.94
C PRO A 197 3.69 9.23 -10.39
N ASP A 198 5.00 9.12 -10.60
CA ASP A 198 5.51 8.71 -11.92
C ASP A 198 4.89 7.35 -12.27
N GLU A 199 4.16 7.29 -13.40
CA GLU A 199 3.85 6.02 -14.07
C GLU A 199 5.21 5.44 -14.45
N ALA A 200 5.64 4.34 -13.82
CA ALA A 200 6.92 3.75 -14.17
C ALA A 200 6.96 3.51 -15.69
N ASP A 201 7.94 4.12 -16.35
CA ASP A 201 8.31 3.84 -17.74
C ASP A 201 8.26 2.33 -17.99
N ASP A 202 7.46 1.97 -18.99
CA ASP A 202 7.54 0.82 -19.90
C ASP A 202 8.29 -0.43 -19.42
N TRP A 203 7.54 -1.47 -19.03
CA TRP A 203 8.03 -2.84 -19.20
C TRP A 203 7.51 -3.35 -20.54
N ASP A 204 8.20 -3.01 -21.66
CA ASP A 204 8.36 -3.83 -22.87
C ASP A 204 9.03 -3.07 -24.06
N GLU A 205 10.17 -2.41 -23.84
CA GLU A 205 11.18 -2.27 -24.92
C GLU A 205 12.41 -3.09 -24.55
N VAL A 206 12.26 -4.41 -24.68
CA VAL A 206 13.39 -5.29 -24.94
C VAL A 206 13.87 -4.95 -26.34
N ASP A 207 14.90 -4.12 -26.42
CA ASP A 207 15.73 -3.94 -27.61
C ASP A 207 16.40 -5.29 -27.91
N ASP A 208 15.74 -6.12 -28.73
CA ASP A 208 16.39 -7.22 -29.45
C ASP A 208 17.22 -6.61 -30.60
N GLU A 209 18.25 -5.82 -30.27
CA GLU A 209 19.42 -5.68 -31.15
C GLU A 209 20.26 -6.95 -31.01
N ALA A 210 19.81 -8.02 -31.67
CA ALA A 210 20.67 -9.13 -31.99
C ALA A 210 21.70 -8.65 -33.01
N ASP A 211 22.86 -8.25 -32.50
CA ASP A 211 24.15 -8.18 -33.19
C ASP A 211 24.38 -9.49 -33.97
N ASP A 212 24.07 -9.47 -35.26
CA ASP A 212 24.41 -10.54 -36.20
C ASP A 212 25.30 -9.96 -37.32
N GLU A 213 26.44 -9.36 -36.93
CA GLU A 213 27.53 -9.07 -37.86
C GLU A 213 28.90 -9.51 -37.32
N ASN A 214 29.37 -10.60 -37.91
CA ASN A 214 30.76 -10.80 -38.35
C ASN A 214 31.84 -11.17 -37.30
N TRP A 215 31.92 -12.48 -36.99
CA TRP A 215 33.21 -13.10 -36.63
C TRP A 215 33.83 -13.73 -37.89
N GLU A 216 34.59 -12.92 -38.64
CA GLU A 216 35.42 -13.39 -39.74
C GLU A 216 36.58 -14.26 -39.22
N SER A 217 36.70 -15.46 -39.79
CA SER A 217 37.93 -16.22 -40.09
C SER A 217 39.01 -16.40 -39.00
N SER A 218 39.25 -17.66 -38.60
CA SER A 218 40.59 -18.31 -38.62
C SER A 218 40.55 -19.75 -38.07
N ALA A 219 40.64 -20.73 -38.98
CA ALA A 219 41.52 -21.93 -38.94
C ALA A 219 41.03 -23.01 -39.93
#